data_AF-R9HWU8-F1
#
_entry.id   AF-R9HWU8-F1
#
_cell.length_a   1.000
_cell.length_b   1.000
_cell.length_c   1.000
_cell.angle_alpha   90.00
_cell.angle_beta   90.00
_cell.angle_gamma   90.00
#
_symmetry.space_group_name_H-M   'P 1'
#
loop_
_entity.id
_entity.type
_entity.pdbx_description
1 polymer ?
#
loop_
_entity_poly.entity_id
_entity_poly.type
_entity_poly.pdbx_seq_one_letter_code
_entity_poly.pdbx_strand_id
1 'polypeptide(L)'
;MTEDMVKFRMLLTPWHGTPIAPPYIDSTFTEEIKSKNPYNNPVYSNDWFNYSPMRAGKPVPLTDNYKLPTHFYWICSNVKRLETDYYSHSKGVILSSCLFEFLKQFKCYDEYDICEVTPLSRKLAHISDKKYYFIRFKHLAYNLFIDLENSNRIKRMNKVITSYLYLDFQLKEQTAYPDIFWMKNILVAKDSVADLINGNGFSGFRMVELKDFVDEYTFRDTHPYPTLEEMKDRDRKWF
;
A
#
# COMPACT_ATOMS: atom_id res chain seq x y z
N MET A 1 -15.06 -10.78 -31.48
CA MET A 1 -15.36 -10.80 -30.04
C MET A 1 -15.10 -9.41 -29.54
N THR A 2 -16.12 -8.71 -29.05
CA THR A 2 -15.95 -7.39 -28.42
C THR A 2 -15.12 -7.58 -27.17
N GLU A 3 -13.91 -7.04 -27.16
CA GLU A 3 -13.05 -7.00 -25.99
C GLU A 3 -13.79 -6.23 -24.89
N ASP A 4 -14.31 -6.95 -23.89
CA ASP A 4 -14.61 -6.33 -22.61
C ASP A 4 -13.29 -5.75 -22.11
N MET A 5 -13.11 -4.44 -22.25
CA MET A 5 -12.00 -3.71 -21.66
C MET A 5 -11.94 -4.13 -20.19
N VAL A 6 -10.85 -4.78 -19.79
CA VAL A 6 -10.66 -5.21 -18.41
C VAL A 6 -10.75 -3.97 -17.52
N LYS A 7 -11.83 -3.88 -16.74
CA LYS A 7 -12.02 -2.83 -15.75
C LYS A 7 -11.26 -3.19 -14.49
N PHE A 8 -10.53 -2.20 -13.98
CA PHE A 8 -9.74 -2.31 -12.78
C PHE A 8 -10.28 -1.39 -11.70
N ARG A 9 -10.24 -1.87 -10.47
CA ARG A 9 -10.45 -1.08 -9.25
C ARG A 9 -9.14 -0.90 -8.51
N MET A 10 -9.04 0.23 -7.83
CA MET A 10 -7.85 0.61 -7.08
C MET A 10 -8.15 0.63 -5.59
N LEU A 11 -7.16 0.23 -4.80
CA LEU A 11 -7.20 0.34 -3.36
C LEU A 11 -7.16 1.82 -2.94
N LEU A 12 -8.16 2.24 -2.19
CA LEU A 12 -8.23 3.54 -1.54
C LEU A 12 -8.18 3.36 -0.01
N THR A 13 -7.43 4.23 0.67
CA THR A 13 -7.42 4.33 2.13
C THR A 13 -8.14 5.60 2.58
N PRO A 14 -8.75 5.63 3.76
CA PRO A 14 -9.38 6.83 4.28
C PRO A 14 -8.37 7.93 4.60
N TRP A 15 -8.86 9.16 4.77
CA TRP A 15 -8.08 10.30 5.26
C TRP A 15 -7.84 10.22 6.76
N HIS A 16 -8.86 9.85 7.49
CA HIS A 16 -8.85 9.84 8.95
C HIS A 16 -9.14 8.44 9.50
N GLY A 17 -9.05 8.30 10.82
CA GLY A 17 -9.43 7.06 11.48
C GLY A 17 -10.93 6.79 11.30
N THR A 18 -11.27 5.70 10.62
CA THR A 18 -12.64 5.20 10.46
C THR A 18 -12.80 3.90 11.26
N PRO A 19 -14.03 3.39 11.46
CA PRO A 19 -14.23 2.10 12.14
C PRO A 19 -13.45 0.95 11.48
N ILE A 20 -13.21 1.06 10.18
CA ILE A 20 -12.50 0.04 9.40
C ILE A 20 -11.04 0.39 9.12
N ALA A 21 -10.52 1.56 9.51
CA ALA A 21 -9.11 1.89 9.29
C ALA A 21 -8.60 2.85 10.38
N PRO A 22 -7.48 2.55 11.06
CA PRO A 22 -6.90 3.49 12.01
C PRO A 22 -6.43 4.78 11.30
N PRO A 23 -6.33 5.92 12.02
CA PRO A 23 -5.68 7.10 11.47
C PRO A 23 -4.21 6.78 11.13
N TYR A 24 -3.55 7.68 10.40
CA TYR A 24 -2.10 7.57 10.12
C TYR A 24 -1.33 7.12 11.37
N ILE A 25 -0.60 6.02 11.23
CA ILE A 25 0.14 5.39 12.33
C ILE A 25 1.57 5.92 12.33
N ASP A 26 1.81 6.95 13.14
CA ASP A 26 3.17 7.36 13.46
C ASP A 26 3.92 6.18 14.08
N SER A 27 5.01 5.76 13.45
CA SER A 27 5.65 4.50 13.78
C SER A 27 7.09 4.41 13.30
N THR A 28 7.79 3.43 13.84
CA THR A 28 9.13 3.05 13.40
C THR A 28 9.29 1.54 13.36
N PHE A 29 10.36 1.06 12.72
CA PHE A 29 10.67 -0.36 12.59
C PHE A 29 12.05 -0.67 13.14
N THR A 30 12.18 -1.84 13.76
CA THR A 30 13.47 -2.35 14.23
C THR A 30 13.56 -3.87 14.09
N GLU A 31 14.73 -4.40 13.81
CA GLU A 31 15.00 -5.86 13.77
C GLU A 31 15.17 -6.42 15.19
N GLU A 32 15.67 -5.59 16.12
CA GLU A 32 15.97 -6.00 17.48
C GLU A 32 15.54 -4.92 18.48
N ILE A 33 15.15 -5.35 19.69
CA ILE A 33 14.79 -4.48 20.81
C ILE A 33 15.98 -4.45 21.78
N LYS A 34 17.06 -3.76 21.41
CA LYS A 34 18.29 -3.69 22.22
C LYS A 34 18.37 -2.49 23.18
N SER A 35 17.47 -1.51 23.06
CA SER A 35 17.59 -0.24 23.80
C SER A 35 16.42 0.00 24.77
N LYS A 36 16.65 0.84 25.80
CA LYS A 36 15.59 1.32 26.71
C LYS A 36 14.52 2.16 25.99
N ASN A 37 14.79 2.66 24.79
CA ASN A 37 13.89 3.56 24.04
C ASN A 37 13.99 3.31 22.51
N PRO A 38 13.52 2.16 22.03
CA PRO A 38 13.66 1.74 20.62
C PRO A 38 12.85 2.60 19.65
N TYR A 39 11.82 3.30 20.14
CA TYR A 39 11.09 4.28 19.34
C TYR A 39 11.96 5.44 18.87
N ASN A 40 12.85 5.92 19.75
CA ASN A 40 13.74 7.05 19.48
C ASN A 40 15.14 6.62 19.02
N ASN A 41 15.35 5.31 18.84
CA ASN A 41 16.61 4.76 18.37
C ASN A 41 16.33 3.55 17.46
N PRO A 42 15.64 3.77 16.32
CA PRO A 42 15.35 2.71 15.37
C PRO A 42 16.63 2.17 14.73
N VAL A 43 16.54 1.02 14.05
CA VAL A 43 17.65 0.46 13.24
C VAL A 43 18.33 1.59 12.47
N TYR A 44 19.66 1.63 12.58
CA TYR A 44 20.52 2.69 12.03
C TYR A 44 20.03 3.12 10.64
N SER A 45 19.84 4.43 10.48
CA SER A 45 19.24 5.11 9.32
C SER A 45 19.82 4.71 7.94
N ASN A 46 20.98 4.07 7.92
CA ASN A 46 21.65 3.63 6.69
C ASN A 46 21.10 2.30 6.13
N ASP A 47 20.57 1.39 6.96
CA ASP A 47 20.09 0.07 6.48
C ASP A 47 18.67 0.12 5.92
N TRP A 48 17.81 1.00 6.44
CA TRP A 48 16.46 1.22 5.90
C TRP A 48 16.46 1.75 4.46
N PHE A 49 17.55 2.40 4.05
CA PHE A 49 17.73 2.82 2.66
C PHE A 49 17.91 1.61 1.73
N ASN A 50 18.52 0.52 2.20
CA ASN A 50 18.72 -0.71 1.43
C ASN A 50 17.40 -1.44 1.13
N TYR A 51 16.36 -1.19 1.93
CA TYR A 51 15.02 -1.73 1.72
C TYR A 51 14.13 -0.86 0.83
N SER A 52 14.66 0.20 0.22
CA SER A 52 13.92 0.96 -0.80
C SER A 52 13.58 0.07 -1.99
N PRO A 53 12.33 0.08 -2.49
CA PRO A 53 11.99 -0.71 -3.69
C PRO A 53 12.70 -0.18 -4.94
N MET A 54 13.10 1.10 -4.92
CA MET A 54 13.86 1.74 -5.99
C MET A 54 15.03 2.57 -5.46
N ARG A 55 16.12 2.61 -6.22
CA ARG A 55 17.29 3.46 -6.01
C ARG A 55 17.77 4.03 -7.34
N ALA A 56 17.92 5.35 -7.42
CA ALA A 56 18.35 6.05 -8.64
C ALA A 56 17.55 5.65 -9.90
N GLY A 57 16.22 5.51 -9.77
CA GLY A 57 15.33 5.13 -10.86
C GLY A 57 15.33 3.65 -11.24
N LYS A 58 16.14 2.82 -10.58
CA LYS A 58 16.23 1.37 -10.84
C LYS A 58 15.62 0.54 -9.70
N PRO A 59 14.97 -0.59 -10.03
CA PRO A 59 14.57 -1.60 -9.05
C PRO A 59 15.76 -2.04 -8.18
N VAL A 60 15.55 -2.15 -6.87
CA VAL A 60 16.55 -2.78 -5.99
C VAL A 60 16.38 -4.31 -6.09
N PRO A 61 17.46 -5.07 -6.39
CA PRO A 61 17.35 -6.51 -6.58
C PRO A 61 17.06 -7.23 -5.25
N LEU A 62 16.35 -8.35 -5.32
CA LEU A 62 16.10 -9.24 -4.16
C LEU A 62 17.28 -10.22 -3.96
N THR A 63 18.50 -9.70 -3.84
CA THR A 63 19.69 -10.50 -3.52
C THR A 63 19.99 -10.45 -2.03
N ASP A 64 20.83 -11.37 -1.53
CA ASP A 64 21.08 -11.51 -0.08
C ASP A 64 21.52 -10.20 0.61
N ASN A 65 22.25 -9.33 -0.09
CA ASN A 65 22.68 -8.02 0.42
C ASN A 65 21.55 -6.98 0.57
N TYR A 66 20.39 -7.25 -0.02
CA TYR A 66 19.24 -6.34 -0.04
C TYR A 66 17.96 -7.03 0.42
N LYS A 67 18.00 -8.31 0.80
CA LYS A 67 16.82 -9.03 1.30
C LYS A 67 16.30 -8.39 2.58
N LEU A 68 15.00 -8.41 2.74
CA LEU A 68 14.40 -8.09 4.02
C LEU A 68 14.92 -9.09 5.07
N PRO A 69 15.09 -8.67 6.33
CA PRO A 69 15.34 -9.59 7.41
C PRO A 69 14.15 -10.52 7.60
N THR A 70 14.34 -11.59 8.37
CA THR A 70 13.26 -12.55 8.64
C THR A 70 12.11 -11.92 9.44
N HIS A 71 12.41 -10.92 10.28
CA HIS A 71 11.44 -10.32 11.19
C HIS A 71 11.72 -8.83 11.49
N PHE A 72 10.65 -8.06 11.62
CA PHE A 72 10.65 -6.69 12.12
C PHE A 72 9.68 -6.51 13.30
N TYR A 73 10.05 -5.68 14.25
CA TYR A 73 9.14 -5.05 15.19
C TYR A 73 8.65 -3.72 14.61
N TRP A 74 7.33 -3.56 14.49
CA TRP A 74 6.67 -2.32 14.09
C TRP A 74 6.17 -1.58 15.34
N ILE A 75 6.92 -0.56 15.78
CA ILE A 75 6.62 0.16 17.01
C ILE A 75 5.72 1.35 16.67
N CYS A 76 4.45 1.25 17.04
CA CYS A 76 3.41 2.23 16.77
C CYS A 76 3.23 3.22 17.93
N SER A 77 3.05 4.49 17.56
CA SER A 77 2.72 5.59 18.46
C SER A 77 1.22 5.82 18.51
N ASN A 78 0.70 6.08 19.71
CA ASN A 78 -0.72 6.41 19.95
C ASN A 78 -1.75 5.37 19.46
N VAL A 79 -1.32 4.13 19.17
CA VAL A 79 -2.19 3.01 18.83
C VAL A 79 -2.28 2.07 20.03
N LYS A 80 -3.49 1.91 20.59
CA LYS A 80 -3.74 0.95 21.69
C LYS A 80 -3.93 -0.47 21.19
N ARG A 81 -4.59 -0.61 20.04
CA ARG A 81 -4.90 -1.88 19.39
C ARG A 81 -4.89 -1.67 17.88
N LEU A 82 -4.28 -2.60 17.15
CA LEU A 82 -4.14 -2.60 15.71
C LEU A 82 -4.95 -3.75 15.14
N GLU A 83 -5.93 -3.43 14.30
CA GLU A 83 -6.82 -4.42 13.68
C GLU A 83 -6.86 -4.30 12.15
N THR A 84 -6.11 -3.35 11.56
CA THR A 84 -6.11 -3.13 10.10
C THR A 84 -5.59 -4.35 9.35
N ASP A 85 -6.08 -4.64 8.14
CA ASP A 85 -5.53 -5.69 7.28
C ASP A 85 -4.54 -5.15 6.26
N TYR A 86 -4.57 -3.85 6.00
CA TYR A 86 -3.65 -3.17 5.10
C TYR A 86 -3.07 -1.92 5.76
N TYR A 87 -1.78 -1.67 5.52
CA TYR A 87 -1.14 -0.40 5.82
C TYR A 87 -0.07 -0.07 4.77
N SER A 88 -0.08 1.17 4.28
CA SER A 88 0.88 1.63 3.28
C SER A 88 2.11 2.25 3.95
N HIS A 89 3.31 1.75 3.66
CA HIS A 89 4.56 2.31 4.14
C HIS A 89 5.42 2.82 2.97
N SER A 90 6.26 3.84 3.16
CA SER A 90 7.06 4.41 2.05
C SER A 90 7.95 3.41 1.29
N LYS A 91 8.19 2.23 1.85
CA LYS A 91 9.07 1.18 1.32
C LYS A 91 8.35 -0.12 0.92
N GLY A 92 7.04 -0.21 1.16
CA GLY A 92 6.26 -1.42 0.91
C GLY A 92 4.88 -1.35 1.54
N VAL A 93 4.28 -2.51 1.75
CA VAL A 93 2.95 -2.62 2.39
C VAL A 93 3.01 -3.59 3.56
N ILE A 94 2.18 -3.36 4.56
CA ILE A 94 1.95 -4.33 5.63
C ILE A 94 0.58 -4.93 5.43
N LEU A 95 0.53 -6.25 5.37
CA LEU A 95 -0.69 -7.02 5.19
C LEU A 95 -0.91 -7.92 6.41
N SER A 96 -2.15 -8.07 6.86
CA SER A 96 -2.47 -9.17 7.76
C SER A 96 -2.24 -10.50 7.04
N SER A 97 -1.91 -11.56 7.79
CA SER A 97 -1.70 -12.88 7.21
C SER A 97 -2.94 -13.38 6.46
N CYS A 98 -4.14 -13.05 6.95
CA CYS A 98 -5.39 -13.43 6.30
C CYS A 98 -5.55 -12.75 4.94
N LEU A 99 -5.30 -11.43 4.85
CA LEU A 99 -5.35 -10.74 3.57
C LEU A 99 -4.26 -11.23 2.61
N PHE A 100 -3.05 -11.48 3.12
CA PHE A 100 -1.95 -11.98 2.29
C PHE A 100 -2.27 -13.36 1.68
N GLU A 101 -2.74 -14.31 2.48
CA GLU A 101 -3.13 -15.64 1.99
C GLU A 101 -4.33 -15.57 1.04
N PHE A 102 -5.29 -14.68 1.31
CA PHE A 102 -6.40 -14.42 0.39
C PHE A 102 -5.90 -13.89 -0.97
N LEU A 103 -4.94 -12.96 -0.99
CA LEU A 103 -4.43 -12.39 -2.24
C LEU A 103 -3.59 -13.40 -3.03
N LYS A 104 -2.92 -14.34 -2.36
CA LYS A 104 -2.10 -15.39 -3.00
C LYS A 104 -2.87 -16.35 -3.90
N GLN A 105 -4.19 -16.44 -3.77
CA GLN A 105 -4.99 -17.27 -4.65
C GLN A 105 -5.12 -16.69 -6.06
N PHE A 106 -4.82 -15.40 -6.25
CA PHE A 106 -4.95 -14.70 -7.53
C PHE A 106 -3.61 -14.58 -8.24
N LYS A 107 -3.66 -14.51 -9.58
CA LYS A 107 -2.45 -14.31 -10.39
C LYS A 107 -1.91 -12.89 -10.21
N CYS A 108 -0.82 -12.75 -9.46
CA CYS A 108 -0.07 -11.50 -9.28
C CYS A 108 1.12 -11.41 -10.26
N TYR A 109 1.47 -10.19 -10.69
CA TYR A 109 2.59 -9.96 -11.62
C TYR A 109 3.85 -9.41 -10.95
N ASP A 110 3.75 -8.94 -9.70
CA ASP A 110 4.89 -8.38 -8.97
C ASP A 110 5.63 -9.47 -8.20
N GLU A 111 6.95 -9.58 -8.44
CA GLU A 111 7.85 -10.28 -7.56
C GLU A 111 8.01 -9.50 -6.24
N TYR A 112 8.06 -10.22 -5.13
CA TYR A 112 8.16 -9.60 -3.81
C TYR A 112 9.12 -10.35 -2.89
N ASP A 113 9.53 -9.63 -1.86
CA ASP A 113 10.22 -10.13 -0.68
C ASP A 113 9.34 -9.89 0.55
N ILE A 114 9.48 -10.72 1.57
CA ILE A 114 8.57 -10.77 2.71
C ILE A 114 9.32 -10.88 4.02
N CYS A 115 8.80 -10.19 5.04
CA CYS A 115 9.30 -10.23 6.40
C CYS A 115 8.12 -10.34 7.37
N GLU A 116 8.25 -11.13 8.43
CA GLU A 116 7.26 -11.15 9.51
C GLU A 116 7.28 -9.85 10.30
N VAL A 117 6.11 -9.38 10.73
CA VAL A 117 5.99 -8.13 11.50
C VAL A 117 5.26 -8.37 12.80
N THR A 118 5.85 -7.89 13.90
CA THR A 118 5.19 -7.81 15.19
C THR A 118 4.87 -6.36 15.56
N PRO A 119 3.59 -5.97 15.57
CA PRO A 119 3.20 -4.63 15.97
C PRO A 119 3.25 -4.49 17.50
N LEU A 120 3.93 -3.44 17.97
CA LEU A 120 4.12 -3.12 19.37
C LEU A 120 3.72 -1.67 19.64
N SER A 121 3.29 -1.36 20.86
CA SER A 121 3.17 0.01 21.34
C SER A 121 4.56 0.61 21.65
N ARG A 122 4.63 1.93 21.90
CA ARG A 122 5.85 2.58 22.44
C ARG A 122 6.36 1.99 23.76
N LYS A 123 5.50 1.30 24.51
CA LYS A 123 5.85 0.58 25.75
C LYS A 123 6.24 -0.88 25.49
N LEU A 124 6.40 -1.27 24.22
CA LEU A 124 6.77 -2.62 23.78
C LEU A 124 5.76 -3.72 24.15
N ALA A 125 4.53 -3.33 24.50
CA ALA A 125 3.43 -4.27 24.60
C ALA A 125 2.89 -4.59 23.20
N HIS A 126 2.55 -5.86 22.96
CA HIS A 126 1.83 -6.29 21.77
C HIS A 126 0.51 -5.54 21.67
N ILE A 127 0.18 -5.08 20.46
CA ILE A 127 -1.05 -4.32 20.18
C ILE A 127 -1.97 -5.00 19.17
N SER A 128 -1.69 -6.23 18.77
CA SER A 128 -2.52 -6.99 17.83
C SER A 128 -2.45 -8.48 18.12
N ASP A 129 -3.57 -9.15 17.90
CA ASP A 129 -3.66 -10.61 17.86
C ASP A 129 -3.46 -11.16 16.43
N LYS A 130 -3.60 -10.31 15.40
CA LYS A 130 -3.32 -10.66 14.00
C LYS A 130 -1.81 -10.80 13.74
N LYS A 131 -1.45 -11.78 12.91
CA LYS A 131 -0.11 -11.90 12.32
C LYS A 131 -0.01 -10.96 11.12
N TYR A 132 1.16 -10.35 10.93
CA TYR A 132 1.41 -9.39 9.86
C TYR A 132 2.67 -9.72 9.07
N TYR A 133 2.66 -9.32 7.80
CA TYR A 133 3.79 -9.41 6.90
C TYR A 133 4.09 -8.04 6.30
N PHE A 134 5.37 -7.66 6.29
CA PHE A 134 5.86 -6.55 5.47
C PHE A 134 6.24 -7.11 4.10
N ILE A 135 5.61 -6.59 3.06
CA ILE A 135 5.85 -6.97 1.67
C ILE A 135 6.57 -5.83 0.96
N ARG A 136 7.73 -6.13 0.39
CA ARG A 136 8.46 -5.23 -0.51
C ARG A 136 8.41 -5.79 -1.92
N PHE A 137 7.77 -5.06 -2.83
CA PHE A 137 7.78 -5.40 -4.25
C PHE A 137 9.13 -5.04 -4.88
N LYS A 138 9.68 -5.99 -5.65
CA LYS A 138 10.96 -5.83 -6.35
C LYS A 138 10.85 -4.88 -7.52
N HIS A 139 9.77 -4.98 -8.28
CA HIS A 139 9.64 -4.36 -9.58
C HIS A 139 8.38 -3.49 -9.66
N LEU A 140 8.36 -2.56 -10.62
CA LEU A 140 7.16 -1.86 -11.06
C LEU A 140 6.52 -2.68 -12.19
N ALA A 141 6.09 -3.90 -11.89
CA ALA A 141 5.73 -4.86 -12.92
C ALA A 141 4.52 -4.40 -13.76
N TYR A 142 3.74 -3.46 -13.23
CA TYR A 142 2.71 -2.74 -13.97
C TYR A 142 3.15 -2.02 -15.25
N ASN A 143 4.43 -1.63 -15.37
CA ASN A 143 4.95 -1.04 -16.62
C ASN A 143 4.97 -2.04 -17.79
N LEU A 144 4.90 -3.34 -17.49
CA LEU A 144 4.94 -4.39 -18.51
C LEU A 144 3.58 -4.58 -19.19
N PHE A 145 2.47 -4.25 -18.53
CA PHE A 145 1.12 -4.39 -19.10
C PHE A 145 0.34 -3.07 -19.23
N ILE A 146 0.75 -1.99 -18.56
CA ILE A 146 0.18 -0.65 -18.75
C ILE A 146 1.11 0.20 -19.61
N ASP A 147 0.55 0.81 -20.64
CA ASP A 147 1.18 1.87 -21.41
C ASP A 147 0.92 3.22 -20.74
N LEU A 148 1.77 3.58 -19.78
CA LEU A 148 1.65 4.85 -19.06
C LEU A 148 1.90 6.09 -19.92
N GLU A 149 2.56 5.93 -21.06
CA GLU A 149 2.86 7.06 -21.95
C GLU A 149 1.62 7.47 -22.73
N ASN A 150 0.86 6.47 -23.19
CA ASN A 150 -0.38 6.69 -23.93
C ASN A 150 -1.64 6.71 -23.05
N SER A 151 -1.56 6.25 -21.79
CA SER A 151 -2.65 6.38 -20.82
C SER A 151 -2.96 7.85 -20.51
N ASN A 152 -4.25 8.20 -20.48
CA ASN A 152 -4.70 9.53 -20.15
C ASN A 152 -4.38 9.85 -18.69
N ARG A 153 -3.84 11.04 -18.43
CA ARG A 153 -3.32 11.40 -17.12
C ARG A 153 -3.37 12.90 -16.85
N ILE A 154 -3.56 13.24 -15.59
CA ILE A 154 -3.48 14.61 -15.08
C ILE A 154 -2.24 14.76 -14.19
N LYS A 155 -1.55 15.89 -14.31
CA LYS A 155 -0.41 16.20 -13.45
C LYS A 155 -0.93 16.49 -12.03
N ARG A 156 -0.34 15.83 -11.04
CA ARG A 156 -0.63 16.06 -9.62
C ARG A 156 -0.16 17.45 -9.20
N MET A 157 -1.03 18.15 -8.48
CA MET A 157 -0.70 19.45 -7.88
C MET A 157 0.04 19.25 -6.56
N ASN A 158 0.79 20.28 -6.12
CA ASN A 158 1.47 20.30 -4.82
C ASN A 158 2.45 19.13 -4.58
N LYS A 159 3.11 18.63 -5.63
CA LYS A 159 4.20 17.65 -5.53
C LYS A 159 5.54 18.29 -5.90
N VAL A 160 6.55 18.04 -5.06
CA VAL A 160 7.94 18.47 -5.30
C VAL A 160 8.51 17.80 -6.55
N ILE A 161 8.11 16.55 -6.81
CA ILE A 161 8.49 15.77 -7.98
C ILE A 161 7.26 15.59 -8.86
N THR A 162 7.40 15.81 -10.17
CA THR A 162 6.33 15.57 -11.13
C THR A 162 5.76 14.17 -10.96
N SER A 163 4.45 14.10 -10.72
CA SER A 163 3.69 12.87 -10.54
C SER A 163 2.37 13.01 -11.28
N TYR A 164 1.80 11.90 -11.72
CA TYR A 164 0.57 11.86 -12.49
C TYR A 164 -0.49 11.00 -11.80
N LEU A 165 -1.76 11.38 -11.94
CA LEU A 165 -2.92 10.50 -11.73
C LEU A 165 -3.40 10.05 -13.10
N TYR A 166 -3.62 8.75 -13.26
CA TYR A 166 -4.09 8.16 -14.51
C TYR A 166 -5.61 8.10 -14.48
N LEU A 167 -6.25 8.61 -15.52
CA LEU A 167 -7.70 8.65 -15.67
C LEU A 167 -8.24 7.36 -16.29
N ASP A 168 -7.40 6.71 -17.09
CA ASP A 168 -7.59 5.38 -17.64
C ASP A 168 -6.23 4.66 -17.65
N PHE A 169 -6.27 3.35 -17.92
CA PHE A 169 -5.08 2.56 -18.22
C PHE A 169 -5.20 2.03 -19.63
N GLN A 170 -4.36 2.54 -20.52
CA GLN A 170 -4.16 1.91 -21.81
C GLN A 170 -3.33 0.64 -21.59
N LEU A 171 -3.92 -0.50 -21.93
CA LEU A 171 -3.26 -1.79 -21.80
C LEU A 171 -2.38 -2.05 -23.02
N LYS A 172 -1.17 -2.57 -22.77
CA LYS A 172 -0.32 -3.11 -23.83
C LYS A 172 -0.87 -4.45 -24.28
N GLU A 173 -0.72 -4.79 -25.55
CA GLU A 173 -1.10 -6.11 -26.04
C GLU A 173 -0.37 -7.21 -25.25
N GLN A 174 -1.14 -8.14 -24.68
CA GLN A 174 -0.63 -9.20 -23.82
C GLN A 174 -1.41 -10.49 -24.06
N THR A 175 -0.73 -11.63 -23.91
CA THR A 175 -1.37 -12.94 -23.97
C THR A 175 -2.19 -13.26 -22.71
N ALA A 176 -1.85 -12.65 -21.57
CA ALA A 176 -2.62 -12.76 -20.34
C ALA A 176 -2.34 -11.57 -19.39
N TYR A 177 -3.40 -11.04 -18.79
CA TYR A 177 -3.31 -10.02 -17.74
C TYR A 177 -3.41 -10.63 -16.34
N PRO A 178 -2.67 -10.10 -15.35
CA PRO A 178 -2.81 -10.55 -13.97
C PRO A 178 -4.19 -10.21 -13.41
N ASP A 179 -4.63 -10.96 -12.42
CA ASP A 179 -5.88 -10.70 -11.70
C ASP A 179 -5.73 -9.54 -10.73
N ILE A 180 -4.53 -9.42 -10.15
CA ILE A 180 -4.12 -8.34 -9.27
C ILE A 180 -2.68 -7.90 -9.59
N PHE A 181 -2.37 -6.64 -9.32
CA PHE A 181 -1.01 -6.11 -9.42
C PHE A 181 -0.84 -4.91 -8.50
N TRP A 182 0.42 -4.50 -8.29
CA TRP A 182 0.76 -3.40 -7.40
C TRP A 182 1.32 -2.22 -8.19
N MET A 183 0.64 -1.08 -8.07
CA MET A 183 1.18 0.21 -8.50
C MET A 183 1.83 0.89 -7.31
N LYS A 184 3.12 0.58 -7.10
CA LYS A 184 3.85 0.90 -5.86
C LYS A 184 3.18 0.21 -4.67
N ASN A 185 2.47 0.95 -3.83
CA ASN A 185 1.76 0.41 -2.68
C ASN A 185 0.25 0.29 -2.92
N ILE A 186 -0.25 0.69 -4.08
CA ILE A 186 -1.67 0.66 -4.40
C ILE A 186 -1.96 -0.66 -5.08
N LEU A 187 -2.79 -1.50 -4.44
CA LEU A 187 -3.31 -2.71 -5.06
C LEU A 187 -4.30 -2.32 -6.16
N VAL A 188 -4.15 -2.94 -7.31
CA VAL A 188 -5.08 -2.84 -8.43
C VAL A 188 -5.58 -4.24 -8.73
N ALA A 189 -6.89 -4.38 -8.90
CA ALA A 189 -7.53 -5.68 -9.12
C ALA A 189 -8.58 -5.58 -10.22
N LYS A 190 -8.79 -6.67 -10.97
CA LYS A 190 -9.96 -6.81 -11.84
C LYS A 190 -11.24 -6.64 -11.04
N ASP A 191 -12.29 -6.10 -11.66
CA ASP A 191 -13.58 -5.84 -11.00
C ASP A 191 -14.10 -7.03 -10.17
N SER A 192 -14.11 -8.24 -10.73
CA SER A 192 -14.59 -9.44 -10.03
C SER A 192 -13.77 -9.77 -8.77
N VAL A 193 -12.45 -9.56 -8.81
CA VAL A 193 -11.56 -9.78 -7.66
C VAL A 193 -11.72 -8.66 -6.63
N ALA A 194 -11.90 -7.42 -7.09
CA ALA A 194 -12.15 -6.28 -6.22
C ALA A 194 -13.47 -6.42 -5.45
N ASP A 195 -14.53 -6.94 -6.08
CA ASP A 195 -15.79 -7.26 -5.42
C ASP A 195 -15.60 -8.33 -4.34
N LEU A 196 -14.82 -9.37 -4.62
CA LEU A 196 -14.48 -10.38 -3.62
C LEU A 196 -13.69 -9.78 -2.44
N ILE A 197 -12.68 -8.94 -2.71
CA ILE A 197 -11.89 -8.27 -1.66
C ILE A 197 -12.81 -7.46 -0.75
N ASN A 198 -13.68 -6.62 -1.32
CA ASN A 198 -14.62 -5.81 -0.56
C ASN A 198 -15.64 -6.67 0.22
N GLY A 199 -16.13 -7.75 -0.39
CA GLY A 199 -17.08 -8.67 0.23
C GLY A 199 -16.52 -9.47 1.41
N ASN A 200 -15.19 -9.66 1.48
CA ASN A 200 -14.52 -10.35 2.59
C ASN A 200 -14.35 -9.46 3.84
N GLY A 201 -14.65 -8.16 3.77
CA GLY A 201 -14.65 -7.27 4.93
C GLY A 201 -13.26 -6.98 5.51
N PHE A 202 -12.21 -7.03 4.68
CA PHE A 202 -10.88 -6.60 5.10
C PHE A 202 -10.87 -5.12 5.50
N SER A 203 -10.08 -4.80 6.51
CA SER A 203 -9.97 -3.47 7.10
C SER A 203 -8.74 -2.71 6.59
N GLY A 204 -8.78 -1.39 6.65
CA GLY A 204 -7.70 -0.47 6.30
C GLY A 204 -7.88 0.22 4.96
N PHE A 205 -8.81 -0.27 4.13
CA PHE A 205 -8.98 0.16 2.76
C PHE A 205 -10.32 -0.26 2.16
N ARG A 206 -10.58 0.20 0.94
CA ARG A 206 -11.66 -0.28 0.07
C ARG A 206 -11.19 -0.28 -1.38
N MET A 207 -11.62 -1.26 -2.16
CA MET A 207 -11.42 -1.25 -3.61
C MET A 207 -12.50 -0.38 -4.26
N VAL A 208 -12.08 0.67 -4.97
CA VAL A 208 -12.98 1.65 -5.61
C VAL A 208 -12.70 1.75 -7.10
N GLU A 209 -13.66 2.28 -7.86
CA GLU A 209 -13.45 2.54 -9.29
C GLU A 209 -12.31 3.53 -9.52
N LEU A 210 -11.63 3.42 -10.66
CA LEU A 210 -10.54 4.34 -11.03
C LEU A 210 -10.99 5.82 -10.96
N LYS A 211 -12.23 6.10 -11.40
CA LYS A 211 -12.81 7.45 -11.32
C LYS A 211 -12.88 7.96 -9.89
N ASP A 212 -13.39 7.14 -8.95
CA ASP A 212 -13.48 7.52 -7.54
C ASP A 212 -12.10 7.75 -6.93
N PHE A 213 -11.13 6.89 -7.27
CA PHE A 213 -9.74 7.04 -6.85
C PHE A 213 -9.14 8.37 -7.35
N VAL A 214 -9.35 8.70 -8.63
CA VAL A 214 -8.88 9.95 -9.23
C VAL A 214 -9.55 11.17 -8.60
N ASP A 215 -10.88 11.13 -8.45
CA ASP A 215 -11.66 12.22 -7.85
C ASP A 215 -11.20 12.47 -6.41
N GLU A 216 -10.82 11.42 -5.70
CA GLU A 216 -10.27 11.49 -4.35
C GLU A 216 -8.88 12.09 -4.31
N TYR A 217 -7.95 11.57 -5.11
CA TYR A 217 -6.59 12.09 -5.13
C TYR A 217 -6.48 13.50 -5.72
N THR A 218 -7.40 13.89 -6.60
CA THR A 218 -7.53 15.27 -7.09
C THR A 218 -7.98 16.20 -5.97
N PHE A 219 -8.95 15.78 -5.14
CA PHE A 219 -9.34 16.52 -3.94
C PHE A 219 -8.16 16.64 -2.96
N ARG A 220 -7.43 15.54 -2.70
CA ARG A 220 -6.25 15.56 -1.81
C ARG A 220 -5.17 16.53 -2.26
N ASP A 221 -4.94 16.62 -3.57
CA ASP A 221 -3.91 17.50 -4.12
C ASP A 221 -4.34 18.98 -4.12
N THR A 222 -5.64 19.27 -4.21
CA THR A 222 -6.17 20.64 -4.22
C THR A 222 -6.48 21.18 -2.82
N HIS A 223 -6.59 20.31 -1.81
CA HIS A 223 -6.86 20.66 -0.41
C HIS A 223 -5.72 20.13 0.48
N PRO A 224 -4.55 20.79 0.52
CA PRO A 224 -3.40 20.32 1.29
C PRO A 224 -3.61 20.38 2.82
N TYR A 225 -4.60 21.15 3.28
CA TYR A 225 -4.96 21.30 4.69
C TYR A 225 -6.49 21.19 4.86
N PRO A 226 -7.10 20.03 4.57
CA PRO A 226 -8.54 19.87 4.72
C PRO A 226 -8.90 19.90 6.21
N THR A 227 -10.07 20.43 6.51
CA THR A 227 -10.67 20.34 7.84
C THR A 227 -11.04 18.90 8.16
N LEU A 228 -11.19 18.59 9.46
CA LEU A 228 -11.63 17.25 9.88
C LEU A 228 -13.03 16.89 9.32
N GLU A 229 -13.91 17.88 9.16
CA GLU A 229 -15.25 17.62 8.62
C GLU A 229 -15.19 17.31 7.12
N GLU A 230 -14.38 18.05 6.34
CA GLU A 230 -14.15 17.72 4.93
C GLU A 230 -13.59 16.30 4.77
N MET A 231 -12.60 15.92 5.59
CA MET A 231 -12.06 14.55 5.56
C MET A 231 -13.15 13.50 5.84
N LYS A 232 -14.01 13.73 6.83
CA LYS A 232 -15.13 12.84 7.16
C LYS A 232 -16.15 12.76 6.02
N ASP A 233 -16.49 13.88 5.42
CA ASP A 233 -17.45 13.93 4.32
C ASP A 233 -16.94 13.19 3.09
N ARG A 234 -15.63 13.25 2.82
CA ARG A 234 -14.98 12.43 1.79
C ARG A 234 -15.06 10.95 2.15
N ASP A 235 -14.62 10.58 3.36
CA ASP A 235 -14.53 9.18 3.78
C ASP A 235 -15.90 8.50 3.82
N ARG A 236 -16.98 9.19 4.21
CA ARG A 236 -18.38 8.66 4.21
C ARG A 236 -18.86 8.09 2.88
N LYS A 237 -18.24 8.47 1.75
CA LYS A 237 -18.59 7.91 0.44
C LYS A 237 -18.21 6.44 0.32
N TRP A 238 -17.16 6.01 1.03
CA TRP A 238 -16.54 4.71 0.84
C TRP A 238 -16.29 3.93 2.14
N PHE A 239 -16.24 4.56 3.30
CA PHE A 239 -15.83 3.94 4.58
C PHE A 239 -16.86 4.11 5.70
#